data_AF-A0A3D1AN48-F1
#
_entry.id   AF-A0A3D1AN48-F1
#
_cell.length_a   1.000
_cell.length_b   1.000
_cell.length_c   1.000
_cell.angle_alpha   90.00
_cell.angle_beta   90.00
_cell.angle_gamma   90.00
#
_symmetry.space_group_name_H-M   'P 1'
#
loop_
_entity.id
_entity.type
_entity.pdbx_description
1 polymer ?
#
loop_
_entity_poly.entity_id
_entity_poly.type
_entity_poly.pdbx_seq_one_letter_code
_entity_poly.pdbx_strand_id
1 'polypeptide(L)'
;MYFVEAETLGFQAKQVLGLNAVKRFDLFKQYKSGWDVGRGLPLSLHSVAVMEAFISFFNDFRQEPSLFLTPEGNLQLGWEDKDNNSVEIEFFPDRIEYYIESFDEEQAIPLTYSEMCKFSNRLYSLV
;
A
#
# COMPACT_ATOMS: atom_id res chain seq x y z
N MET A 1 17.06 1.44 5.58
CA MET A 1 15.91 1.30 6.49
C MET A 1 15.68 -0.20 6.64
N TYR A 2 15.68 -0.75 7.86
CA TYR A 2 15.43 -2.18 8.07
C TYR A 2 13.95 -2.35 8.40
N PHE A 3 13.24 -3.14 7.59
CA PHE A 3 11.84 -3.46 7.82
C PHE A 3 11.76 -4.69 8.73
N VAL A 4 10.95 -4.61 9.78
CA VAL A 4 10.60 -5.78 10.60
C VAL A 4 9.47 -6.51 9.88
N GLU A 5 9.59 -7.82 9.65
CA GLU A 5 8.53 -8.61 9.04
C GLU A 5 7.25 -8.50 9.90
N ALA A 6 6.17 -7.99 9.31
CA ALA A 6 4.93 -7.70 10.03
C ALA A 6 3.87 -8.78 9.75
N GLU A 7 3.65 -9.70 10.70
CA GLU A 7 2.56 -10.69 10.63
C GLU A 7 1.18 -10.07 10.96
N THR A 8 1.17 -8.86 11.53
CA THR A 8 -0.03 -8.15 11.93
C THR A 8 0.10 -6.66 11.64
N LEU A 9 -1.00 -6.02 11.24
CA LEU A 9 -1.05 -4.56 11.14
C LEU A 9 -0.93 -3.89 12.52
N GLY A 10 -0.08 -2.87 12.59
CA GLY A 10 0.06 -1.95 13.70
C GLY A 10 -1.19 -1.11 13.94
N PHE A 11 -1.22 -0.42 15.08
CA PHE A 11 -2.38 0.37 15.51
C PHE A 11 -2.73 1.49 14.52
N GLN A 12 -1.73 2.27 14.08
CA GLN A 12 -1.92 3.36 13.13
C GLN A 12 -2.46 2.86 11.79
N ALA A 13 -1.87 1.78 11.24
CA ALA A 13 -2.35 1.20 9.99
C ALA A 13 -3.80 0.73 10.10
N LYS A 14 -4.18 0.08 11.20
CA LYS A 14 -5.58 -0.32 11.44
C LYS A 14 -6.54 0.86 11.48
N GLN A 15 -6.13 2.01 12.04
CA GLN A 15 -6.95 3.21 12.08
C GLN A 15 -7.13 3.83 10.69
N VAL A 16 -6.04 3.94 9.93
CA VAL A 16 -6.05 4.53 8.59
C VAL A 16 -6.82 3.68 7.58
N LEU A 17 -6.59 2.37 7.59
CA LEU A 17 -7.17 1.43 6.63
C LEU A 17 -8.65 1.15 6.91
N GLY A 18 -9.09 1.32 8.16
CA GLY A 18 -10.45 1.03 8.57
C GLY A 18 -10.79 -0.46 8.66
N LEU A 19 -12.00 -0.74 9.13
CA LEU A 19 -12.41 -2.10 9.49
C LEU A 19 -12.42 -3.07 8.30
N ASN A 20 -12.83 -2.59 7.12
CA ASN A 20 -12.98 -3.43 5.94
C ASN A 20 -11.63 -3.90 5.37
N ALA A 21 -10.65 -3.00 5.30
CA ALA A 21 -9.31 -3.35 4.85
C ALA A 21 -8.58 -4.24 5.86
N VAL A 22 -8.77 -4.03 7.17
CA VAL A 22 -8.22 -4.92 8.21
C VAL A 22 -8.76 -6.35 8.06
N LYS A 23 -10.07 -6.51 7.82
CA LYS A 23 -10.65 -7.84 7.54
C LYS A 23 -10.09 -8.47 6.27
N ARG A 24 -9.87 -7.68 5.21
CA ARG A 24 -9.24 -8.15 3.97
C ARG A 24 -7.80 -8.60 4.20
N PHE A 25 -7.02 -7.84 4.97
CA PHE A 25 -5.67 -8.23 5.38
C PHE A 25 -5.67 -9.58 6.10
N ASP A 26 -6.60 -9.79 7.05
CA ASP A 26 -6.73 -11.07 7.75
C ASP A 26 -7.08 -12.24 6.82
N LEU A 27 -7.83 -11.98 5.74
CA LEU A 27 -8.09 -12.95 4.69
C LEU A 27 -6.84 -13.23 3.83
N PHE A 28 -6.11 -12.20 3.42
CA PHE A 28 -4.91 -12.33 2.58
C PHE A 28 -3.81 -13.19 3.23
N LYS A 29 -3.66 -13.11 4.56
CA LYS A 29 -2.74 -14.00 5.31
C LYS A 29 -3.03 -15.49 5.13
N GLN A 30 -4.26 -15.85 4.76
CA GLN A 30 -4.68 -17.24 4.60
C GLN A 30 -4.41 -17.77 3.19
N TYR A 31 -4.19 -16.89 2.22
CA TYR A 31 -3.95 -17.28 0.84
C TYR A 31 -2.64 -18.04 0.69
N LYS A 32 -2.71 -19.12 -0.07
CA LYS A 32 -1.58 -19.97 -0.43
C LYS A 32 -1.24 -19.74 -1.89
N SER A 33 -0.03 -20.17 -2.28
CA SER A 33 0.39 -20.15 -3.68
C SER A 33 -0.69 -20.77 -4.58
N GLY A 34 -1.00 -20.09 -5.68
CA GLY A 34 -2.00 -20.50 -6.67
C GLY A 34 -3.41 -19.96 -6.46
N TRP A 35 -3.66 -19.06 -5.49
CA TRP A 35 -5.00 -18.55 -5.19
C TRP A 35 -5.66 -17.77 -6.35
N ASP A 36 -4.85 -17.10 -7.17
CA ASP A 36 -5.30 -16.39 -8.37
C ASP A 36 -5.08 -17.24 -9.63
N VAL A 37 -6.06 -18.11 -9.94
CA VAL A 37 -6.05 -18.98 -11.13
C VAL A 37 -4.74 -19.76 -11.30
N GLY A 38 -4.14 -20.20 -10.18
CA GLY A 38 -2.88 -20.94 -10.17
C GLY A 38 -1.61 -20.09 -10.21
N ARG A 39 -1.70 -18.75 -10.21
CA ARG A 39 -0.55 -17.82 -10.30
C ARG A 39 -0.26 -17.04 -9.03
N GLY A 40 -1.28 -16.72 -8.23
CA GLY A 40 -1.14 -15.84 -7.07
C GLY A 40 -0.15 -16.34 -6.02
N LEU A 41 0.80 -15.50 -5.63
CA LEU A 41 1.74 -15.74 -4.53
C LEU A 41 1.10 -15.44 -3.17
N PRO A 42 1.57 -16.07 -2.07
CA PRO A 42 1.14 -15.70 -0.73
C PRO A 42 1.56 -14.26 -0.39
N LEU A 43 0.88 -13.66 0.58
CA LEU A 43 1.21 -12.32 1.09
C LEU A 43 2.69 -12.21 1.51
N SER A 44 3.38 -11.23 0.94
CA SER A 44 4.75 -10.87 1.26
C SER A 44 4.81 -10.04 2.54
N LEU A 45 5.46 -10.56 3.58
CA LEU A 45 5.66 -9.82 4.84
C LEU A 45 6.51 -8.55 4.66
N HIS A 46 7.37 -8.52 3.64
CA HIS A 46 8.13 -7.32 3.28
C HIS A 46 7.20 -6.24 2.73
N SER A 47 6.26 -6.63 1.86
CA SER A 47 5.25 -5.70 1.34
C SER A 47 4.40 -5.09 2.46
N VAL A 48 4.00 -5.91 3.45
CA VAL A 48 3.31 -5.41 4.65
C VAL A 48 4.14 -4.35 5.37
N ALA A 49 5.41 -4.63 5.63
CA ALA A 49 6.27 -3.72 6.37
C ALA A 49 6.54 -2.41 5.62
N VAL A 50 6.64 -2.46 4.28
CA VAL A 50 6.78 -1.25 3.44
C VAL A 50 5.50 -0.42 3.48
N MET A 51 4.32 -1.03 3.36
CA MET A 51 3.04 -0.33 3.50
C MET A 51 2.89 0.31 4.88
N GLU A 52 3.23 -0.40 5.97
CA GLU A 52 3.18 0.15 7.33
C GLU A 52 4.10 1.36 7.49
N ALA A 53 5.32 1.26 6.96
CA ALA A 53 6.25 2.38 6.97
C ALA A 53 5.70 3.55 6.15
N PHE A 54 5.15 3.31 4.96
CA PHE A 54 4.50 4.36 4.18
C PHE A 54 3.36 5.05 4.94
N ILE A 55 2.47 4.29 5.59
CA ILE A 55 1.38 4.84 6.42
C ILE A 55 1.91 5.69 7.57
N SER A 56 3.10 5.37 8.10
CA SER A 56 3.74 6.20 9.12
C SER A 56 4.17 7.59 8.60
N PHE A 57 4.43 7.72 7.29
CA PHE A 57 4.74 8.99 6.62
C PHE A 57 3.50 9.71 6.10
N PHE A 58 2.50 8.98 5.62
CA PHE A 58 1.28 9.51 5.03
C PHE A 58 0.05 8.81 5.62
N ASN A 59 -0.71 9.53 6.44
CA ASN A 59 -1.89 9.01 7.13
C ASN A 59 -3.14 9.89 6.94
N ASP A 60 -3.06 10.90 6.07
CA ASP A 60 -4.10 11.91 5.87
C ASP A 60 -4.96 11.54 4.67
N PHE A 61 -5.63 10.40 4.73
CA PHE A 61 -6.52 9.97 3.65
C PHE A 61 -7.90 10.61 3.85
N ARG A 62 -8.46 11.21 2.79
CA ARG A 62 -9.83 11.75 2.79
C ARG A 62 -10.89 10.68 3.07
N GLN A 63 -10.62 9.46 2.61
CA GLN A 63 -11.47 8.29 2.79
C GLN A 63 -10.61 7.07 3.07
N GLU A 64 -11.19 6.05 3.71
CA GLU A 64 -10.48 4.78 3.95
C GLU A 64 -9.99 4.19 2.61
N PRO A 65 -8.68 3.99 2.42
CA PRO A 65 -8.17 3.39 1.20
C PRO A 65 -8.58 1.91 1.12
N SER A 66 -8.89 1.45 -0.08
CA SER A 66 -9.09 0.02 -0.33
C SER A 66 -7.75 -0.71 -0.34
N LEU A 67 -7.72 -1.89 0.28
CA LEU A 67 -6.55 -2.76 0.33
C LEU A 67 -6.76 -3.98 -0.57
N PHE A 68 -5.75 -4.27 -1.39
CA PHE A 68 -5.71 -5.40 -2.32
C PHE A 68 -4.45 -6.23 -2.11
N LEU A 69 -4.50 -7.48 -2.55
CA LEU A 69 -3.34 -8.35 -2.70
C LEU A 69 -3.13 -8.61 -4.19
N THR A 70 -1.95 -8.29 -4.70
CA THR A 70 -1.59 -8.52 -6.10
C THR A 70 -1.18 -9.97 -6.33
N PRO A 71 -1.23 -10.47 -7.58
CA PRO A 71 -0.77 -11.82 -7.91
C PRO A 71 0.69 -12.09 -7.50
N GLU A 72 1.52 -11.07 -7.40
CA GLU A 72 2.91 -11.11 -6.97
C GLU A 72 3.07 -11.20 -5.45
N GLY A 73 1.96 -11.17 -4.71
CA GLY A 73 1.93 -11.26 -3.25
C GLY A 73 2.16 -9.93 -2.54
N ASN A 74 2.15 -8.81 -3.26
CA ASN A 74 2.29 -7.48 -2.65
C ASN A 74 0.92 -6.93 -2.23
N LEU A 75 0.95 -6.01 -1.28
CA LEU A 75 -0.19 -5.17 -0.96
C LEU A 75 -0.23 -3.99 -1.91
N GLN A 76 -1.46 -3.60 -2.26
CA GLN A 76 -1.76 -2.38 -2.98
C GLN A 76 -2.84 -1.60 -2.23
N LEU A 77 -2.65 -0.28 -2.13
CA LEU A 77 -3.66 0.66 -1.67
C LEU A 77 -4.24 1.40 -2.86
N GLY A 78 -5.57 1.61 -2.84
CA GLY A 78 -6.28 2.40 -3.84
C GLY A 78 -7.29 3.33 -3.19
N TRP A 79 -7.33 4.60 -3.60
CA TRP A 79 -8.33 5.58 -3.16
C TRP A 79 -8.57 6.64 -4.24
N GLU A 80 -9.55 7.51 -3.99
CA GLU A 80 -9.85 8.65 -4.87
C GLU A 80 -9.32 9.95 -4.25
N ASP A 81 -8.68 10.80 -5.05
CA ASP A 81 -8.24 12.13 -4.63
C ASP A 81 -9.43 13.11 -4.47
N LYS A 82 -9.15 14.35 -4.06
CA LYS A 82 -10.18 15.36 -3.82
C LYS A 82 -11.07 15.69 -5.04
N ASP A 83 -10.59 15.39 -6.24
CA ASP A 83 -11.24 15.65 -7.52
C ASP A 83 -11.83 14.34 -8.13
N ASN A 84 -11.88 13.27 -7.34
CA ASN A 84 -12.33 11.91 -7.69
C ASN A 84 -11.46 11.18 -8.73
N ASN A 85 -10.19 11.54 -8.85
CA ASN A 85 -9.25 10.79 -9.69
C ASN A 85 -8.63 9.65 -8.88
N SER A 86 -8.32 8.54 -9.53
CA SER A 86 -7.77 7.34 -8.90
C SER A 86 -6.31 7.53 -8.50
N VAL A 87 -5.98 7.09 -7.29
CA VAL A 87 -4.61 6.95 -6.78
C VAL A 87 -4.39 5.51 -6.36
N GLU A 88 -3.38 4.87 -6.94
CA GLU A 88 -3.01 3.49 -6.65
C GLU A 88 -1.55 3.40 -6.26
N ILE A 89 -1.23 2.62 -5.23
CA ILE A 89 0.12 2.42 -4.72
C ILE A 89 0.35 0.96 -4.40
N GLU A 90 1.32 0.33 -5.06
CA GLU A 90 1.77 -1.05 -4.77
C GLU A 90 3.12 -1.04 -4.03
N PHE A 91 3.22 -1.85 -2.98
CA PHE A 91 4.37 -1.88 -2.08
C PHE A 91 5.24 -3.11 -2.36
N PHE A 92 6.36 -2.91 -3.05
CA PHE A 92 7.34 -3.97 -3.31
C PHE A 92 8.41 -4.01 -2.20
N PRO A 93 9.16 -5.13 -2.05
CA PRO A 93 10.22 -5.23 -1.06
C PRO A 93 11.36 -4.19 -1.20
N ASP A 94 11.55 -3.63 -2.39
CA ASP A 94 12.67 -2.74 -2.73
C ASP A 94 12.25 -1.36 -3.28
N ARG A 95 10.96 -1.17 -3.55
CA ARG A 95 10.40 0.06 -4.13
C ARG A 95 8.92 0.23 -3.83
N ILE A 96 8.39 1.39 -4.15
CA ILE A 96 6.94 1.65 -4.26
C ILE A 96 6.66 1.96 -5.72
N GLU A 97 5.64 1.33 -6.28
CA GLU A 97 5.09 1.71 -7.58
C GLU A 97 3.76 2.43 -7.34
N TYR A 98 3.48 3.45 -8.14
CA TYR A 98 2.24 4.19 -8.02
C TYR A 98 1.72 4.66 -9.37
N TYR A 99 0.41 4.87 -9.39
CA TYR A 99 -0.32 5.55 -10.44
C TYR A 99 -1.18 6.67 -9.83
N ILE A 100 -1.09 7.88 -10.37
CA ILE A 100 -1.92 9.03 -9.99
C ILE A 100 -2.59 9.58 -11.25
N GLU A 101 -3.90 9.36 -11.36
CA GLU A 101 -4.68 9.72 -12.55
C GLU A 101 -4.73 11.23 -12.79
N SER A 102 -4.83 12.06 -11.75
CA SER A 102 -4.88 13.53 -11.90
C SER A 102 -3.62 14.15 -12.51
N PHE A 103 -2.50 13.41 -12.52
CA PHE A 103 -1.25 13.82 -13.15
C PHE A 103 -0.88 12.99 -14.37
N ASP A 104 -1.68 11.98 -14.74
CA ASP A 104 -1.33 10.96 -15.74
C ASP A 104 0.08 10.39 -15.49
N GLU A 105 0.36 10.05 -14.22
CA GLU A 105 1.70 9.75 -13.73
C GLU A 105 1.77 8.32 -13.19
N GLU A 106 2.60 7.47 -13.81
CA GLU A 106 2.98 6.15 -13.33
C GLU A 106 4.49 6.11 -13.09
N GLN A 107 4.92 5.78 -11.87
CA GLN A 107 6.35 5.74 -11.52
C GLN A 107 6.67 4.66 -10.48
N ALA A 108 7.96 4.36 -10.38
CA ALA A 108 8.55 3.53 -9.34
C ALA A 108 9.61 4.32 -8.57
N ILE A 109 9.51 4.34 -7.24
CA ILE A 109 10.46 5.04 -6.37
C ILE A 109 11.18 4.06 -5.43
N PRO A 110 12.50 4.20 -5.23
CA PRO A 110 13.23 3.35 -4.31
C PRO A 110 12.90 3.68 -2.85
N LEU A 111 13.05 2.71 -1.94
CA LEU A 111 12.79 2.84 -0.50
C LEU A 111 13.86 3.64 0.26
N THR A 112 14.20 4.83 -0.24
CA THR A 112 15.08 5.76 0.45
C THR A 112 14.27 6.82 1.18
N TYR A 113 14.77 7.31 2.30
CA TYR A 113 14.08 8.34 3.09
C TYR A 113 13.77 9.59 2.26
N SER A 114 14.71 10.05 1.42
CA SER A 114 14.51 11.23 0.57
C SER A 114 13.36 11.05 -0.42
N GLU A 115 13.29 9.90 -1.09
CA GLU A 115 12.23 9.64 -2.07
C GLU A 115 10.87 9.45 -1.39
N MET A 116 10.82 8.74 -0.25
CA MET A 116 9.62 8.63 0.56
C MET A 116 9.09 10.00 1.00
N CYS A 117 9.95 10.90 1.48
CA CYS A 117 9.52 12.25 1.86
C CYS A 117 9.00 13.08 0.68
N LYS A 118 9.67 13.03 -0.48
CA LYS A 118 9.19 13.73 -1.70
C LYS A 118 7.82 13.20 -2.12
N PHE A 119 7.68 11.87 -2.11
CA PHE A 119 6.44 11.22 -2.50
C PHE A 119 5.30 11.53 -1.53
N SER A 120 5.51 11.46 -0.22
CA SER A 120 4.48 11.87 0.76
C SER A 120 4.05 13.32 0.56
N ASN A 121 4.99 14.25 0.34
CA ASN A 121 4.67 15.65 0.04
C ASN A 121 3.86 15.80 -1.25
N ARG A 122 4.12 14.97 -2.26
CA ARG A 122 3.35 14.93 -3.50
C ARG A 122 1.90 14.50 -3.22
N LEU A 123 1.70 13.46 -2.41
CA LEU A 123 0.37 12.97 -2.04
C LEU A 123 -0.42 13.97 -1.19
N TYR A 124 0.23 14.76 -0.32
CA TYR A 124 -0.43 15.84 0.41
C TYR A 124 -1.04 16.93 -0.49
N SER A 125 -0.66 17.01 -1.78
CA SER A 125 -1.33 17.92 -2.72
C SER A 125 -2.67 17.39 -3.27
N LEU A 126 -2.95 16.10 -3.05
CA LEU A 126 -4.12 15.37 -3.56
C LEU A 126 -5.28 15.27 -2.55
N VAL A 127 -5.03 15.59 -1.27
CA VAL A 127 -5.99 15.46 -0.16
C VAL A 127 -6.80 16.73 0.08
#